data_AF-A0A5J5M187-F1
#
_entry.id   AF-A0A5J5M187-F1
#
_cell.length_a   1.000
_cell.length_b   1.000
_cell.length_c   1.000
_cell.angle_alpha   90.00
_cell.angle_beta   90.00
_cell.angle_gamma   90.00
#
_symmetry.space_group_name_H-M   'P 1'
#
loop_
_entity.id
_entity.type
_entity.pdbx_description
1 polymer ?
#
loop_
_entity_poly.entity_id
_entity_poly.type
_entity_poly.pdbx_seq_one_letter_code
_entity_poly.pdbx_strand_id
1 'polypeptide(L)'
;MNNGKIAAGGVGIACLAFDSEGRAIGYQIRLENVTDSKYRWAKGVESSHLADGELPITVIPNGKDNGQVWLSEGILKPFVAAHAYGLNAIGAAGGHFSGAANQVKEAIGRLSTINFMPGCR
;
A
#
# COMPACT_ATOMS: atom_id res chain seq x y z
N MET A 1 -23.25 1.40 2.78
CA MET A 1 -22.91 -0.04 2.90
C MET A 1 -23.25 -0.74 1.59
N ASN A 2 -22.26 -1.21 0.82
CA ASN A 2 -22.52 -2.03 -0.38
C ASN A 2 -22.62 -3.51 0.01
N ASN A 3 -23.81 -3.98 0.39
CA ASN A 3 -24.33 -5.37 0.43
C ASN A 3 -23.35 -6.58 0.31
N GLY A 4 -22.17 -6.56 0.94
CA GLY A 4 -21.13 -7.58 0.77
C GLY A 4 -20.55 -7.68 -0.65
N LYS A 5 -20.78 -6.69 -1.53
CA LYS A 5 -20.32 -6.72 -2.93
C LYS A 5 -19.05 -5.90 -3.11
N ILE A 6 -18.08 -6.49 -3.81
CA ILE A 6 -16.90 -5.77 -4.31
C ILE A 6 -17.40 -4.69 -5.28
N ALA A 7 -17.11 -3.42 -4.98
CA ALA A 7 -17.54 -2.28 -5.77
C ALA A 7 -16.69 -2.13 -7.05
N ALA A 8 -15.42 -2.55 -6.98
CA ALA A 8 -14.52 -2.61 -8.13
C ALA A 8 -14.77 -3.89 -8.94
N GLY A 9 -15.75 -3.88 -9.84
CA GLY A 9 -16.00 -4.99 -10.77
C GLY A 9 -15.01 -5.00 -11.95
N GLY A 10 -14.59 -6.20 -12.36
CA GLY A 10 -13.78 -6.44 -13.56
C GLY A 10 -12.70 -7.52 -13.37
N VAL A 11 -12.11 -7.98 -14.47
CA VAL A 11 -10.98 -8.92 -14.46
C VAL A 11 -9.71 -8.17 -14.09
N GLY A 12 -8.90 -8.72 -13.20
CA GLY A 12 -7.69 -8.06 -12.72
C GLY A 12 -6.97 -8.82 -11.62
N ILE A 13 -5.93 -8.19 -11.10
CA ILE A 13 -5.08 -8.73 -10.02
C ILE A 13 -5.38 -7.99 -8.72
N ALA A 14 -5.62 -8.74 -7.64
CA ALA A 14 -5.74 -8.16 -6.30
C ALA A 14 -4.35 -7.81 -5.75
N CYS A 15 -4.12 -6.52 -5.52
CA CYS A 15 -2.95 -5.97 -4.86
C CYS A 15 -3.30 -5.77 -3.37
N LEU A 16 -2.85 -6.68 -2.52
CA LEU A 16 -3.06 -6.60 -1.07
C LEU A 16 -2.19 -5.51 -0.45
N ALA A 17 -2.73 -4.85 0.58
CA ALA A 17 -2.00 -4.01 1.51
C ALA A 17 -1.78 -4.76 2.83
N PHE A 18 -0.54 -4.74 3.31
CA PHE A 18 -0.13 -5.45 4.52
C PHE A 18 0.30 -4.48 5.62
N ASP A 19 -0.14 -4.74 6.86
CA ASP A 19 0.42 -4.04 8.02
C ASP A 19 1.81 -4.59 8.40
N SER A 20 2.44 -3.96 9.39
CA SER A 20 3.76 -4.34 9.91
C SER A 20 3.82 -5.75 10.51
N GLU A 21 2.67 -6.33 10.86
CA GLU A 21 2.53 -7.71 11.36
C GLU A 21 2.29 -8.72 10.23
N GLY A 22 2.24 -8.26 8.97
CA GLY A 22 2.01 -9.10 7.80
C GLY A 22 0.55 -9.47 7.57
N ARG A 23 -0.41 -8.81 8.24
CA ARG A 23 -1.84 -9.04 8.03
C ARG A 23 -2.34 -8.22 6.86
N ALA A 24 -3.20 -8.82 6.04
CA ALA A 24 -3.88 -8.10 4.97
C ALA A 24 -4.95 -7.17 5.55
N ILE A 25 -4.78 -5.86 5.37
CA ILE A 25 -5.66 -4.81 5.92
C ILE A 25 -6.50 -4.08 4.86
N GLY A 26 -6.22 -4.34 3.58
CA GLY A 26 -6.97 -3.77 2.47
C GLY A 26 -6.44 -4.28 1.13
N TYR A 27 -7.10 -3.94 0.02
CA TYR A 27 -6.58 -4.24 -1.30
C TYR A 27 -7.17 -3.36 -2.39
N GLN A 28 -6.37 -3.14 -3.43
CA GLN A 28 -6.81 -2.57 -4.69
C GLN A 28 -6.85 -3.67 -5.76
N ILE A 29 -7.76 -3.55 -6.71
CA ILE A 29 -7.78 -4.40 -7.90
C ILE A 29 -7.13 -3.60 -9.02
N ARG A 30 -6.03 -4.12 -9.57
CA ARG A 30 -5.47 -3.66 -10.84
C ARG A 30 -6.28 -4.29 -11.95
N LEU A 31 -7.15 -3.51 -12.57
CA LEU A 31 -8.02 -3.99 -13.65
C LEU A 31 -7.25 -4.11 -14.96
N GLU A 32 -7.58 -5.14 -15.73
CA GLU A 32 -7.09 -5.34 -17.09
C GLU A 32 -7.91 -4.52 -18.09
N ASN A 33 -7.27 -4.12 -19.20
CA ASN A 33 -7.91 -3.47 -20.34
C ASN A 33 -8.71 -2.19 -20.03
N VAL A 34 -8.35 -1.47 -18.96
CA VAL A 34 -8.89 -0.14 -18.64
C VAL A 34 -7.83 0.94 -18.84
N THR A 35 -8.21 2.04 -19.47
CA THR A 35 -7.37 3.25 -19.63
C THR A 35 -7.34 4.07 -18.36
N ASP A 36 -8.50 4.21 -17.71
CA ASP A 36 -8.73 5.10 -16.58
C ASP A 36 -9.01 4.34 -15.28
N SER A 37 -8.50 4.88 -14.18
CA SER A 37 -8.62 4.30 -12.84
C SER A 37 -8.19 2.83 -12.80
N LYS A 38 -6.97 2.56 -13.30
CA LYS A 38 -6.37 1.21 -13.39
C LYS A 38 -6.32 0.47 -12.06
N TYR A 39 -6.16 1.20 -10.96
CA TYR A 39 -6.22 0.66 -9.60
C TYR A 39 -7.49 1.17 -8.93
N ARG A 40 -8.34 0.24 -8.46
CA ARG A 40 -9.58 0.57 -7.76
C ARG A 40 -9.64 -0.12 -6.42
N TRP A 41 -10.04 0.61 -5.39
CA TRP A 41 -10.26 0.01 -4.09
C TRP A 41 -11.46 -0.92 -4.09
N ALA A 42 -11.33 -2.08 -3.45
CA ALA A 42 -12.33 -3.14 -3.53
C ALA A 42 -13.70 -2.76 -2.96
N LYS A 43 -13.74 -1.96 -1.88
CA LYS A 43 -14.99 -1.48 -1.27
C LYS A 43 -15.42 -0.08 -1.79
N GLY A 44 -14.71 0.46 -2.78
CA GLY A 44 -14.89 1.84 -3.25
C GLY A 44 -14.09 2.85 -2.43
N VAL A 45 -13.92 4.07 -2.96
CA VAL A 45 -13.01 5.10 -2.43
C VAL A 45 -13.37 5.50 -0.98
N GLU A 46 -14.66 5.68 -0.68
CA GLU A 46 -15.13 6.12 0.64
C GLU A 46 -15.10 5.01 1.71
N SER A 47 -15.23 3.73 1.32
CA SER A 47 -15.42 2.60 2.25
C SER A 47 -14.19 1.69 2.40
N SER A 48 -13.06 2.09 1.81
CA SER A 48 -11.80 1.33 1.89
C SER A 48 -10.87 1.83 2.98
N HIS A 49 -11.28 2.87 3.70
CA HIS A 49 -10.62 3.36 4.89
C HIS A 49 -10.67 2.34 6.02
N LEU A 50 -9.62 2.32 6.82
CA LEU A 50 -9.55 1.62 8.09
C LEU A 50 -10.50 2.28 9.10
N ALA A 51 -10.63 1.67 10.29
CA ALA A 51 -11.56 2.14 11.32
C ALA A 51 -11.25 3.57 11.82
N ASP A 52 -10.01 4.01 11.66
CA ASP A 52 -9.52 5.35 11.99
C ASP A 52 -9.69 6.37 10.86
N GLY A 53 -10.21 5.96 9.71
CA GLY A 53 -10.40 6.81 8.53
C GLY A 53 -9.19 6.89 7.61
N GLU A 54 -8.10 6.16 7.88
CA GLU A 54 -6.92 6.16 7.01
C GLU A 54 -7.05 5.19 5.83
N LEU A 55 -6.39 5.50 4.71
CA LEU A 55 -6.25 4.52 3.63
C LEU A 55 -5.20 3.47 4.01
N PRO A 56 -5.44 2.18 3.70
CA PRO A 56 -4.45 1.14 3.93
C PRO A 56 -3.15 1.41 3.16
N ILE A 57 -2.01 1.36 3.86
CA ILE A 57 -0.68 1.33 3.24
C ILE A 57 -0.06 -0.05 3.43
N THR A 58 0.95 -0.36 2.62
CA THR A 58 1.74 -1.58 2.80
C THR A 58 3.00 -1.26 3.55
N VAL A 59 3.29 -2.00 4.62
CA VAL A 59 4.51 -1.88 5.43
C VAL A 59 5.20 -3.25 5.45
N ILE A 60 6.41 -3.32 4.90
CA ILE A 60 7.23 -4.53 4.90
C ILE A 60 8.50 -4.28 5.73
N PRO A 61 8.54 -4.73 7.00
CA PRO A 61 9.73 -4.65 7.84
C PRO A 61 10.61 -5.88 7.58
N ASN A 62 11.51 -5.80 6.60
CA ASN A 62 12.36 -6.93 6.21
C ASN A 62 13.66 -7.04 7.04
N GLY A 63 13.90 -6.07 7.93
CA GLY A 63 14.89 -6.14 9.02
C GLY A 63 16.37 -6.07 8.61
N LYS A 64 16.69 -6.09 7.31
CA LYS A 64 18.08 -6.02 6.81
C LYS A 64 18.57 -4.60 6.57
N ASP A 65 17.67 -3.63 6.46
CA ASP A 65 18.04 -2.24 6.20
C ASP A 65 18.26 -1.53 7.54
N ASN A 66 19.51 -1.18 7.83
CA ASN A 66 20.05 -0.61 9.09
C ASN A 66 19.36 0.71 9.53
N GLY A 67 18.08 0.66 9.91
CA GLY A 67 17.29 1.84 10.23
C GLY A 67 16.80 2.63 9.01
N GLN A 68 16.93 2.10 7.79
CA GLN A 68 16.44 2.76 6.58
C GLN A 68 15.07 2.24 6.16
N VAL A 69 14.30 3.08 5.46
CA VAL A 69 13.05 2.66 4.80
C VAL A 69 12.88 3.31 3.45
N TRP A 70 12.26 2.57 2.55
CA TRP A 70 12.02 2.99 1.18
C TRP A 70 10.53 3.23 0.94
N LEU A 71 10.19 4.44 0.53
CA LEU A 71 8.83 4.84 0.17
C LEU A 71 8.61 4.64 -1.32
N SER A 72 7.50 4.01 -1.69
CA SER A 72 7.13 3.79 -3.09
C SER A 72 5.66 4.12 -3.38
N GLU A 73 5.39 4.51 -4.63
CA GLU A 73 4.03 4.77 -5.10
C GLU A 73 3.32 3.45 -5.46
N GLY A 74 2.19 3.20 -4.80
CA GLY A 74 1.39 1.99 -4.93
C GLY A 74 1.62 0.99 -3.81
N ILE A 75 0.62 0.16 -3.51
CA ILE A 75 0.66 -0.82 -2.41
C ILE A 75 1.38 -2.13 -2.77
N LEU A 76 1.52 -2.45 -4.06
CA LEU A 76 2.17 -3.70 -4.50
C LEU A 76 3.71 -3.61 -4.54
N LYS A 77 4.25 -2.45 -4.95
CA LYS A 77 5.70 -2.27 -5.16
C LYS A 77 6.55 -2.54 -3.91
N PRO A 78 6.13 -2.16 -2.67
CA PRO A 78 6.88 -2.45 -1.45
C PRO A 78 7.16 -3.93 -1.27
N PHE A 79 6.20 -4.80 -1.58
CA PHE A 79 6.36 -6.24 -1.45
C PHE A 79 7.42 -6.78 -2.42
N VAL A 80 7.36 -6.35 -3.69
CA VAL A 80 8.33 -6.73 -4.71
C VAL A 80 9.73 -6.20 -4.37
N ALA A 81 9.83 -4.93 -3.96
CA ALA A 81 11.10 -4.31 -3.61
C ALA A 81 11.73 -4.97 -2.38
N ALA A 82 10.95 -5.22 -1.33
CA ALA A 82 11.41 -5.92 -0.14
C ALA A 82 11.88 -7.34 -0.48
N HIS A 83 11.13 -8.09 -1.30
CA HIS A 83 11.53 -9.45 -1.69
C HIS A 83 12.80 -9.46 -2.56
N ALA A 84 12.89 -8.58 -3.55
CA ALA A 84 14.00 -8.55 -4.50
C ALA A 84 15.30 -8.05 -3.87
N TYR A 85 15.23 -7.06 -2.96
CA TYR A 85 16.40 -6.35 -2.46
C TYR A 85 16.61 -6.48 -0.94
N GLY A 86 15.69 -7.12 -0.22
CA GLY A 86 15.78 -7.29 1.23
C GLY A 86 15.52 -6.01 2.04
N LEU A 87 14.91 -4.99 1.45
CA LEU A 87 14.76 -3.65 2.05
C LEU A 87 13.53 -3.56 2.96
N ASN A 88 13.54 -2.61 3.90
CA ASN A 88 12.31 -2.16 4.55
C ASN A 88 11.57 -1.24 3.56
N ALA A 89 10.30 -1.52 3.28
CA ALA A 89 9.56 -0.76 2.29
C ALA A 89 8.16 -0.39 2.76
N ILE A 90 7.74 0.84 2.43
CA ILE A 90 6.38 1.33 2.65
C ILE A 90 5.81 1.81 1.32
N GLY A 91 4.54 1.55 1.06
CA GLY A 91 3.88 2.08 -0.13
C GLY A 91 2.42 2.43 0.09
N ALA A 92 2.04 3.56 -0.49
CA ALA A 92 0.69 4.10 -0.42
C ALA A 92 0.08 4.15 -1.81
N ALA A 93 -1.22 3.88 -1.91
CA ALA A 93 -1.95 4.01 -3.17
C ALA A 93 -1.78 5.43 -3.74
N GLY A 94 -1.34 5.53 -5.00
CA GLY A 94 -1.04 6.82 -5.65
C GLY A 94 0.00 7.69 -4.94
N GLY A 95 0.80 7.12 -4.02
CA GLY A 95 1.77 7.87 -3.21
C GLY A 95 1.12 8.76 -2.14
N HIS A 96 -0.15 8.52 -1.81
CA HIS A 96 -0.91 9.37 -0.89
C HIS A 96 -0.62 9.03 0.60
N PHE A 97 0.63 9.27 1.03
CA PHE A 97 1.06 9.00 2.42
C PHE A 97 0.39 9.91 3.46
N SER A 98 -0.04 11.11 3.08
CA SER A 98 -0.79 12.02 3.97
C SER A 98 -2.15 11.46 4.40
N GLY A 99 -2.75 10.57 3.61
CA GLY A 99 -3.99 9.88 3.96
C GLY A 99 -3.82 8.69 4.90
N ALA A 100 -2.60 8.44 5.38
CA ALA A 100 -2.23 7.34 6.26
C ALA A 100 -1.13 7.74 7.28
N ALA A 101 -1.25 8.95 7.82
CA ALA A 101 -0.21 9.58 8.64
C ALA A 101 0.14 8.79 9.91
N ASN A 102 -0.84 8.15 10.56
CA ASN A 102 -0.65 7.34 11.76
C ASN A 102 0.09 6.06 11.41
N GLN A 103 -0.35 5.32 10.38
CA GLN A 103 0.37 4.13 9.90
C GLN A 103 1.82 4.47 9.49
N VAL A 104 2.02 5.59 8.79
CA VAL A 104 3.37 6.05 8.41
C VAL A 104 4.21 6.35 9.66
N LYS A 105 3.69 7.12 10.62
CA LYS A 105 4.41 7.45 11.86
C LYS A 105 4.80 6.21 12.66
N GLU A 106 3.89 5.26 12.79
CA GLU A 106 4.16 3.99 13.48
C GLU A 106 5.25 3.19 12.75
N ALA A 107 5.15 3.10 11.42
CA ALA A 107 6.10 2.36 10.61
C ALA A 107 7.50 2.97 10.63
N ILE A 108 7.63 4.31 10.57
CA ILE A 108 8.92 5.01 10.55
C ILE A 108 9.49 5.32 11.94
N GLY A 109 8.71 5.18 13.02
CA GLY A 109 9.08 5.65 14.36
C GLY A 109 10.36 5.04 14.94
N ARG A 110 10.85 3.93 14.36
CA ARG A 110 12.10 3.25 14.74
C ARG A 110 13.24 3.40 13.72
N LEU A 111 13.03 4.19 12.67
CA LEU A 111 13.93 4.28 11.52
C LEU A 111 14.65 5.64 11.52
N SER A 112 15.92 5.62 11.15
CA SER A 112 16.83 6.77 11.14
C SER A 112 16.94 7.44 9.77
N THR A 113 16.53 6.79 8.68
CA THR A 113 16.64 7.35 7.32
C THR A 113 15.47 6.94 6.43
N ILE A 114 14.95 7.89 5.65
CA ILE A 114 13.82 7.70 4.73
C ILE A 114 14.30 7.98 3.30
N ASN A 115 14.18 6.98 2.44
CA ASN A 115 14.54 7.05 1.02
C ASN A 115 13.28 7.01 0.16
N PHE A 116 13.26 7.75 -0.94
CA PHE A 116 12.18 7.69 -1.92
C PHE A 116 12.60 6.86 -3.13
N MET A 117 11.80 5.86 -3.50
CA MET A 117 11.96 5.14 -4.75
C MET A 117 11.31 5.95 -5.89
N PRO A 118 12.08 6.45 -6.87
CA PRO A 118 11.51 7.12 -8.02
C PRO A 118 10.64 6.13 -8.82
N GLY A 119 9.45 6.55 -9.21
CA GLY A 119 8.58 5.75 -10.07
C GLY A 119 9.16 5.65 -11.48
N CYS A 120 9.20 4.44 -12.05
CA CYS A 120 9.30 4.28 -13.49
C CYS A 120 7.98 4.76 -14.10
N ARG A 121 8.01 5.90 -14.82
CA ARG A 121 6.89 6.37 -15.65
C ARG A 121 6.82 5.55 -16.92
#